data_AF-A0A6H2F806-F1
#
_entry.id   AF-A0A6H2F806-F1
#
_cell.length_a   1.000
_cell.length_b   1.000
_cell.length_c   1.000
_cell.angle_alpha   90.00
_cell.angle_beta   90.00
_cell.angle_gamma   90.00
#
_symmetry.space_group_name_H-M   'P 1'
#
loop_
_entity.id
_entity.type
_entity.pdbx_description
1 polymer ?
#
loop_
_entity_poly.entity_id
_entity_poly.type
_entity_poly.pdbx_seq_one_letter_code
_entity_poly.pdbx_strand_id
1 'polypeptide(L)'
;MNTFMNILEIIKIWILQNKLVILYQCWHLILAGIIVFIGFRISRIFIKTIQNIFKNRNVDPITIGFFSNILKYGSFIFIIVSALSSMGFKTSSIVAAFGTIGLVIGLAWQNALSNLASGLLIITLRLFQIGDYINLNNITGKIITVEIFCTFLKTIDGNIVSIPNSKILSENIINLSKSHEYRNKITLGLSRMIIENDIYTVQKILLDTVSMSNTIIKNSTVHTVLNEITHNSINFTIFFWMNDFIYKKEICSNLIHRIKENIEKYKPSCILWINND
;
A
#
# COMPACT_ATOMS: atom_id res chain seq x y z
N MET A 1 29.45 70.76 -33.53
CA MET A 1 30.27 69.71 -34.18
C MET A 1 31.43 69.24 -33.31
N ASN A 2 32.17 70.13 -32.62
CA ASN A 2 33.32 69.77 -31.77
C ASN A 2 32.98 68.93 -30.51
N THR A 3 31.82 69.12 -29.89
CA THR A 3 31.40 68.34 -28.71
C THR A 3 31.09 66.88 -29.04
N PHE A 4 30.54 66.60 -30.23
CA PHE A 4 30.19 65.25 -30.69
C PHE A 4 31.43 64.44 -31.09
N MET A 5 32.42 65.09 -31.71
CA MET A 5 33.72 64.48 -32.02
C MET A 5 34.49 64.11 -30.75
N ASN A 6 34.41 64.94 -29.72
CA ASN A 6 35.03 64.67 -28.42
C ASN A 6 34.40 63.45 -27.72
N ILE A 7 33.07 63.30 -27.81
CA ILE A 7 32.35 62.13 -27.28
C ILE A 7 32.78 60.84 -27.99
N LEU A 8 32.95 60.87 -29.31
CA LEU A 8 33.41 59.71 -30.08
C LEU A 8 34.85 59.31 -29.73
N GLU A 9 35.74 60.26 -29.47
CA GLU A 9 37.10 59.96 -29.00
C GLU A 9 37.12 59.38 -27.59
N ILE A 10 36.32 59.94 -26.68
CA ILE A 10 36.16 59.41 -25.31
C ILE A 10 35.63 57.97 -25.35
N ILE A 11 34.64 57.68 -26.21
CA ILE A 11 34.11 56.32 -26.40
C ILE A 11 35.17 55.39 -26.96
N LYS A 12 35.96 55.82 -27.97
CA LYS A 12 37.04 55.01 -28.54
C LYS A 12 38.12 54.66 -27.52
N ILE A 13 38.56 55.64 -26.73
CA ILE A 13 39.56 55.43 -25.68
C ILE A 13 39.02 54.47 -24.61
N TRP A 14 37.77 54.66 -24.19
CA TRP A 14 37.11 53.77 -23.24
C TRP A 14 36.99 52.33 -23.76
N ILE A 15 36.63 52.13 -25.04
CA ILE A 15 36.55 50.82 -25.68
C ILE A 15 37.93 50.15 -25.77
N LEU A 16 38.97 50.90 -26.16
CA LEU A 16 40.33 50.38 -26.27
C LEU A 16 40.88 49.97 -24.90
N GLN A 17 40.56 50.73 -23.85
CA GLN A 17 40.99 50.46 -22.48
C GLN A 17 40.23 49.28 -21.85
N ASN A 18 38.97 49.05 -22.24
CA ASN A 18 38.11 47.97 -21.71
C ASN A 18 37.93 46.77 -22.68
N LYS A 19 38.75 46.68 -23.73
CA LYS A 19 38.61 45.69 -24.81
C LYS A 19 38.45 44.24 -24.30
N LEU A 20 39.23 43.85 -23.29
CA LEU A 20 39.19 42.50 -22.71
C LEU A 20 37.87 42.21 -21.98
N VAL A 21 37.32 43.20 -21.26
CA VAL A 21 36.04 43.07 -20.54
C VAL A 21 34.88 42.95 -21.52
N ILE A 22 34.90 43.77 -22.58
CA ILE A 22 33.88 43.75 -23.64
C ILE A 22 33.90 42.40 -24.37
N LEU A 23 35.09 41.92 -24.77
CA LEU A 23 35.24 40.60 -25.41
C LEU A 23 34.73 39.46 -24.53
N TYR A 24 35.03 39.49 -23.23
CA TYR A 24 34.56 38.50 -22.26
C TYR A 24 33.04 38.51 -22.11
N GLN A 25 32.40 39.68 -22.04
CA GLN A 25 30.95 39.81 -21.95
C GLN A 25 30.25 39.38 -23.24
N CYS A 26 30.78 39.73 -24.41
CA CYS A 26 30.27 39.27 -25.69
C CYS A 26 30.33 37.75 -25.82
N TRP A 27 31.43 37.12 -25.36
CA TRP A 27 31.56 35.67 -25.34
C TRP A 27 30.47 35.00 -24.50
N HIS A 28 30.21 35.50 -23.30
CA HIS A 28 29.15 34.98 -22.43
C HIS A 28 27.75 35.17 -22.97
N LEU A 29 27.48 36.28 -23.65
CA LEU A 29 26.21 36.49 -24.35
C LEU A 29 26.00 35.47 -25.48
N ILE A 30 27.06 35.18 -26.25
CA ILE A 30 27.03 34.17 -27.30
C ILE A 30 26.79 32.78 -26.69
N LEU A 31 27.50 32.43 -25.63
CA LEU A 31 27.31 31.17 -24.91
C LEU A 31 25.89 31.03 -24.36
N ALA A 32 25.34 32.08 -23.75
CA ALA A 32 23.97 32.09 -23.27
C ALA A 32 22.97 31.85 -24.41
N GLY A 33 23.17 32.51 -25.56
CA GLY A 33 22.35 32.29 -26.76
C GLY A 33 22.42 30.85 -27.27
N ILE A 34 23.61 30.24 -27.28
CA ILE A 34 23.83 28.84 -27.66
C ILE A 34 23.11 27.91 -26.69
N ILE A 35 23.24 28.12 -25.37
CA ILE A 35 22.57 27.33 -24.33
C ILE A 35 21.06 27.38 -24.51
N VAL A 36 20.50 28.57 -24.74
CA VAL A 36 19.06 28.74 -24.97
C VAL A 36 18.63 28.00 -26.23
N PHE A 37 19.35 28.15 -27.34
CA PHE A 37 19.02 27.51 -28.60
C PHE A 37 19.06 25.98 -28.50
N ILE A 38 20.15 25.43 -27.97
CA ILE A 38 20.35 23.99 -27.80
C ILE A 38 19.34 23.45 -26.78
N GLY A 39 19.16 24.14 -25.65
CA GLY A 39 18.22 23.76 -24.60
C GLY A 39 16.79 23.66 -25.11
N PHE A 40 16.31 24.63 -25.88
CA PHE A 40 14.97 24.57 -26.48
C PHE A 40 14.84 23.44 -27.50
N ARG A 41 15.88 23.18 -28.30
CA ARG A 41 15.90 22.07 -29.26
C ARG A 41 15.79 20.73 -28.54
N ILE A 42 16.62 20.50 -27.52
CA ILE A 42 16.61 19.28 -26.72
C ILE A 42 15.26 19.11 -26.02
N SER A 43 14.75 20.15 -25.36
CA SER A 43 13.46 20.12 -24.66
C SER A 43 12.31 19.77 -25.59
N ARG A 44 12.26 20.37 -26.80
CA ARG A 44 11.23 20.03 -27.80
C ARG A 44 11.29 18.58 -28.24
N ILE A 45 12.50 18.05 -28.48
CA ILE A 45 12.68 16.64 -28.85
C ILE A 45 12.21 15.75 -27.72
N PHE A 46 12.66 16.01 -26.48
CA PHE A 46 12.31 15.23 -25.30
C PHE A 46 10.80 15.19 -25.04
N ILE A 47 10.13 16.35 -25.08
CA ILE A 47 8.68 16.46 -24.91
C ILE A 47 7.94 15.69 -26.01
N LYS A 48 8.38 15.82 -27.28
CA LYS A 48 7.76 15.12 -28.41
C LYS A 48 7.92 13.60 -28.28
N THR A 49 9.08 13.13 -27.81
CA THR A 49 9.32 11.71 -27.54
C THR A 49 8.36 11.18 -26.49
N ILE A 50 8.20 11.90 -25.36
CA ILE A 50 7.27 11.51 -24.30
C ILE A 50 5.82 11.52 -24.79
N GLN A 51 5.42 12.54 -25.55
CA GLN A 51 4.09 12.61 -26.16
C GLN A 51 3.82 11.41 -27.08
N ASN A 52 4.79 11.04 -27.91
CA ASN A 52 4.66 9.89 -28.80
C ASN A 52 4.56 8.58 -28.01
N ILE A 53 5.33 8.42 -26.94
CA ILE A 53 5.25 7.24 -26.06
C ILE A 53 3.85 7.15 -25.44
N PHE A 54 3.32 8.24 -24.90
CA PHE A 54 1.99 8.24 -24.30
C PHE A 54 0.87 8.00 -25.31
N LYS A 55 0.97 8.58 -26.52
CA LYS A 55 0.03 8.31 -27.63
C LYS A 55 0.05 6.84 -28.03
N ASN A 56 1.23 6.25 -28.17
CA ASN A 56 1.37 4.83 -28.52
C ASN A 56 0.83 3.88 -27.44
N ARG A 57 0.69 4.36 -26.19
CA ARG A 57 0.12 3.63 -25.07
C ARG A 57 -1.38 3.93 -24.84
N ASN A 58 -2.03 4.65 -25.77
CA ASN A 58 -3.44 5.05 -25.68
C ASN A 58 -3.78 5.80 -24.37
N VAL A 59 -2.84 6.59 -23.86
CA VAL A 59 -3.07 7.45 -22.69
C VAL A 59 -4.02 8.58 -23.07
N ASP A 60 -4.92 8.95 -22.16
CA ASP A 60 -5.88 10.05 -22.33
C ASP A 60 -5.19 11.37 -22.74
N PRO A 61 -5.63 12.03 -23.83
CA PRO A 61 -5.12 13.33 -24.27
C PRO A 61 -4.98 14.38 -23.16
N ILE A 62 -5.86 14.40 -22.16
CA ILE A 62 -5.79 15.34 -21.03
C ILE A 62 -4.50 15.10 -20.22
N THR A 63 -4.21 13.83 -19.92
CA THR A 63 -3.00 13.43 -19.19
C THR A 63 -1.74 13.76 -20.00
N ILE A 64 -1.77 13.53 -21.31
CA ILE A 64 -0.65 13.88 -22.20
C ILE A 64 -0.39 15.39 -22.17
N GLY A 65 -1.44 16.21 -22.26
CA GLY A 65 -1.35 17.66 -22.18
C GLY A 65 -0.80 18.15 -20.85
N PHE A 66 -1.28 17.59 -19.74
CA PHE A 66 -0.83 17.94 -18.39
C PHE A 66 0.67 17.70 -18.20
N PHE A 67 1.17 16.48 -18.49
CA PHE A 67 2.59 16.16 -18.38
C PHE A 67 3.47 16.96 -19.34
N SER A 68 2.99 17.18 -20.57
CA SER A 68 3.71 18.00 -21.56
C SER A 68 3.90 19.43 -21.08
N ASN A 69 2.89 20.01 -20.43
CA ASN A 69 2.96 21.36 -19.89
C ASN A 69 3.95 21.45 -18.72
N ILE A 70 3.94 20.48 -17.80
CA ILE A 70 4.92 20.40 -16.71
C ILE A 70 6.35 20.37 -17.26
N LEU A 71 6.62 19.50 -18.23
CA LEU A 71 7.94 19.38 -18.85
C LEU A 71 8.34 20.64 -19.61
N LYS A 72 7.40 21.28 -20.30
CA LYS A 72 7.63 22.52 -21.05
C LYS A 72 8.03 23.67 -20.12
N TYR A 73 7.25 23.93 -19.08
CA TYR A 73 7.52 25.01 -18.14
C TYR A 73 8.76 24.72 -17.28
N GLY A 74 8.94 23.47 -16.83
CA GLY A 74 10.13 23.04 -16.09
C GLY A 74 11.41 23.21 -16.92
N SER A 75 11.40 22.76 -18.18
CA SER A 75 12.54 22.94 -19.10
C SER A 75 12.82 24.42 -19.36
N PHE A 76 11.77 25.24 -19.55
CA PHE A 76 11.91 26.67 -19.79
C PHE A 76 12.63 27.38 -18.64
N ILE A 77 12.21 27.12 -17.39
CA ILE A 77 12.85 27.65 -16.20
C ILE A 77 14.32 27.21 -16.13
N PHE A 78 14.58 25.91 -16.33
CA PHE A 78 15.93 25.36 -16.29
C PHE A 78 16.85 26.05 -17.32
N ILE A 79 16.40 26.18 -18.58
CA ILE A 79 17.17 26.82 -19.65
C ILE A 79 17.49 28.28 -19.32
N ILE A 80 16.53 29.04 -18.79
CA ILE A 80 16.74 30.46 -18.42
C ILE A 80 17.76 30.58 -17.29
N VAL A 81 17.63 29.75 -16.25
CA VAL A 81 18.56 29.77 -15.11
C VAL A 81 19.98 29.40 -15.58
N SER A 82 20.12 28.40 -16.45
CA SER A 82 21.41 28.04 -17.06
C SER A 82 22.00 29.17 -17.90
N ALA A 83 21.18 29.86 -18.70
CA ALA A 83 21.63 31.00 -19.50
C ALA A 83 22.11 32.17 -18.63
N LEU A 84 21.34 32.55 -17.61
CA LEU A 84 21.71 33.59 -16.64
C LEU A 84 23.01 33.22 -15.89
N SER A 85 23.16 31.96 -15.50
CA SER A 85 24.37 31.49 -14.84
C SER A 85 25.61 31.60 -15.74
N SER A 86 25.46 31.33 -17.05
CA SER A 86 26.57 31.48 -18.00
C SER A 86 27.02 32.93 -18.17
N MET A 87 26.12 33.89 -17.98
CA MET A 87 26.42 35.33 -18.04
C MET A 87 27.10 35.88 -16.77
N GLY A 88 27.34 35.03 -15.76
CA GLY A 88 27.95 35.44 -14.50
C GLY A 88 26.96 36.01 -13.47
N PHE A 89 25.64 35.91 -13.71
CA PHE A 89 24.66 36.25 -12.69
C PHE A 89 24.69 35.23 -11.55
N LYS A 90 24.60 35.72 -10.31
CA LYS A 90 24.44 34.86 -9.13
C LYS A 90 23.03 34.27 -9.12
N THR A 91 22.89 33.05 -9.63
CA THR A 91 21.62 32.31 -9.67
C THR A 91 21.34 31.53 -8.38
N SER A 92 22.23 31.60 -7.38
CA SER A 92 22.12 30.85 -6.12
C SER A 92 20.80 31.11 -5.37
N SER A 93 20.32 32.35 -5.34
CA SER A 93 19.03 32.71 -4.73
C SER A 93 17.84 32.09 -5.48
N ILE A 94 17.91 32.06 -6.81
CA ILE A 94 16.87 31.47 -7.67
C ILE A 94 16.85 29.95 -7.49
N VAL A 95 18.02 29.31 -7.51
CA VAL A 95 18.15 27.87 -7.28
C VAL A 95 17.68 27.50 -5.87
N ALA A 96 18.01 28.29 -4.86
CA ALA A 96 17.53 28.09 -3.49
C ALA A 96 15.99 28.15 -3.42
N ALA A 97 15.37 29.15 -4.03
CA ALA A 97 13.90 29.27 -4.07
C ALA A 97 13.23 28.09 -4.78
N PHE A 98 13.73 27.68 -5.95
CA PHE A 98 13.22 26.48 -6.64
C PHE A 98 13.50 25.19 -5.88
N GLY A 99 14.61 25.11 -5.14
CA GLY A 99 14.91 24.01 -4.24
C GLY A 99 13.86 23.86 -3.15
N THR A 100 13.44 24.97 -2.53
CA THR A 100 12.35 24.97 -1.54
C THR A 100 11.01 24.54 -2.15
N ILE A 101 10.65 25.06 -3.33
CA ILE A 101 9.43 24.64 -4.04
C ILE A 101 9.49 23.14 -4.35
N GLY A 102 10.62 22.64 -4.83
CA GLY A 102 10.84 21.23 -5.12
C GLY A 102 10.69 20.35 -3.88
N LEU A 103 11.19 20.79 -2.72
CA LEU A 103 11.02 20.11 -1.44
C LEU A 103 9.54 20.03 -1.06
N VAL A 104 8.79 21.14 -1.14
CA VAL A 104 7.36 21.17 -0.82
C VAL A 104 6.57 20.23 -1.73
N ILE A 105 6.85 20.23 -3.04
CA ILE A 105 6.21 19.30 -3.99
C ILE A 105 6.57 17.85 -3.67
N GLY A 106 7.84 17.59 -3.32
CA GLY A 106 8.31 16.26 -2.93
C GLY A 106 7.61 15.74 -1.68
N LEU A 107 7.43 16.59 -0.66
CA LEU A 107 6.66 16.26 0.54
C LEU A 107 5.19 16.02 0.22
N ALA A 108 4.60 16.79 -0.69
CA ALA A 108 3.22 16.57 -1.13
C ALA A 108 3.04 15.19 -1.81
N TRP A 109 4.09 14.65 -2.45
CA TRP A 109 4.09 13.32 -3.08
C TRP A 109 4.61 12.19 -2.20
N GLN A 110 4.97 12.48 -0.94
CA GLN A 110 5.54 11.51 -0.01
C GLN A 110 4.68 10.23 0.10
N ASN A 111 3.35 10.39 0.18
CA ASN A 111 2.42 9.27 0.28
C ASN A 111 2.40 8.39 -0.98
N ALA A 112 2.49 8.99 -2.18
CA ALA A 112 2.50 8.23 -3.44
C ALA A 112 3.80 7.41 -3.57
N LEU A 113 4.94 8.02 -3.24
CA LEU A 113 6.23 7.32 -3.23
C LEU A 113 6.28 6.21 -2.18
N SER A 114 5.71 6.44 -1.00
CA SER A 114 5.59 5.42 0.05
C SER A 114 4.78 4.22 -0.45
N ASN A 115 3.62 4.44 -1.08
CA ASN A 115 2.80 3.36 -1.63
C ASN A 115 3.52 2.57 -2.73
N LEU A 116 4.25 3.24 -3.61
CA LEU A 116 5.05 2.59 -4.64
C LEU A 116 6.13 1.69 -4.01
N ALA A 117 6.89 2.22 -3.05
CA ALA A 117 7.93 1.46 -2.35
C ALA A 117 7.35 0.26 -1.61
N SER A 118 6.20 0.45 -0.94
CA SER A 118 5.48 -0.63 -0.25
C SER A 118 4.96 -1.69 -1.22
N GLY A 119 4.43 -1.30 -2.38
CA GLY A 119 4.00 -2.24 -3.41
C GLY A 119 5.17 -3.10 -3.92
N LEU A 120 6.32 -2.47 -4.17
CA LEU A 120 7.54 -3.18 -4.56
C LEU A 120 7.98 -4.18 -3.48
N LEU A 121 7.99 -3.78 -2.20
CA LEU A 121 8.35 -4.65 -1.07
C LEU A 121 7.41 -5.84 -0.91
N ILE A 122 6.09 -5.64 -1.06
CA ILE A 122 5.11 -6.72 -1.02
C ILE A 122 5.43 -7.78 -2.08
N ILE A 123 5.73 -7.34 -3.30
CA ILE A 123 6.02 -8.22 -4.43
C ILE A 123 7.37 -8.95 -4.26
N THR A 124 8.41 -8.23 -3.83
CA THR A 124 9.76 -8.81 -3.68
C THR A 124 9.84 -9.79 -2.51
N LEU A 125 9.24 -9.46 -1.37
CA LEU A 125 9.23 -10.31 -0.18
C LEU A 125 8.16 -11.40 -0.23
N ARG A 126 7.21 -11.31 -1.18
CA ARG A 126 6.08 -12.24 -1.32
C ARG A 126 5.37 -12.48 0.01
N LEU A 127 5.03 -11.40 0.72
CA LEU A 127 4.35 -11.48 2.02
C LEU A 127 2.98 -12.19 1.90
N PHE A 128 2.34 -12.05 0.75
CA PHE A 128 1.15 -12.77 0.30
C PHE A 128 1.13 -12.84 -1.23
N GLN A 129 0.26 -13.69 -1.78
CA GLN A 129 0.08 -13.85 -3.22
C GLN A 129 -1.37 -13.59 -3.65
N ILE A 130 -1.55 -13.38 -4.96
CA ILE A 130 -2.89 -13.30 -5.55
C ILE A 130 -3.63 -14.61 -5.24
N GLY A 131 -4.82 -14.48 -4.67
CA GLY A 131 -5.63 -15.62 -4.24
C GLY A 131 -5.53 -15.95 -2.75
N ASP A 132 -4.56 -15.41 -2.02
CA ASP A 132 -4.47 -15.60 -0.56
C ASP A 132 -5.61 -14.84 0.13
N TYR A 133 -6.13 -15.43 1.22
CA TYR A 133 -6.98 -14.74 2.19
C TYR A 133 -6.10 -14.10 3.24
N ILE A 134 -6.25 -12.78 3.38
CA ILE A 134 -5.57 -12.02 4.43
C ILE A 134 -6.59 -11.33 5.31
N ASN A 135 -6.23 -11.17 6.59
CA ASN A 135 -6.92 -10.31 7.52
C ASN A 135 -6.01 -9.14 7.88
N LEU A 136 -6.51 -7.94 7.58
CA LEU A 136 -5.91 -6.65 7.88
C LEU A 136 -6.82 -5.95 8.90
N ASN A 137 -6.64 -6.30 10.18
CA ASN A 137 -7.42 -5.83 11.33
C ASN A 137 -8.94 -5.96 11.18
N ASN A 138 -9.57 -4.99 10.51
CA ASN A 138 -11.02 -4.91 10.32
C ASN A 138 -11.49 -5.41 8.95
N ILE A 139 -10.55 -5.76 8.06
CA ILE A 139 -10.85 -6.13 6.68
C ILE A 139 -10.26 -7.51 6.41
N THR A 140 -11.15 -8.49 6.24
CA THR A 140 -10.78 -9.84 5.80
C THR A 140 -11.26 -10.06 4.37
N GLY A 141 -10.36 -10.52 3.50
CA GLY A 141 -10.69 -10.75 2.10
C GLY A 141 -9.62 -11.51 1.33
N LYS A 142 -10.01 -11.96 0.14
CA LYS A 142 -9.14 -12.61 -0.83
C LYS A 142 -8.45 -11.59 -1.71
N ILE A 143 -7.13 -11.70 -1.89
CA ILE A 143 -6.37 -10.80 -2.75
C ILE A 143 -6.73 -11.04 -4.22
N ILE A 144 -7.18 -9.99 -4.90
CA ILE A 144 -7.49 -10.00 -6.33
C ILE A 144 -6.25 -9.63 -7.13
N THR A 145 -5.63 -8.51 -6.78
CA THR A 145 -4.46 -7.98 -7.49
C THR A 145 -3.69 -7.01 -6.61
N VAL A 146 -2.39 -6.87 -6.87
CA VAL A 146 -1.49 -5.88 -6.27
C VAL A 146 -1.06 -4.93 -7.38
N GLU A 147 -1.53 -3.69 -7.32
CA GLU A 147 -1.12 -2.62 -8.23
C GLU A 147 -0.01 -1.77 -7.60
N ILE A 148 0.51 -0.81 -8.38
CA ILE A 148 1.65 0.04 -7.98
C ILE A 148 1.36 0.79 -6.67
N PHE A 149 0.15 1.32 -6.50
CA PHE A 149 -0.20 2.13 -5.33
C PHE A 149 -1.14 1.44 -4.34
N CYS A 150 -1.96 0.50 -4.80
CA CYS A 150 -3.01 -0.12 -4.01
C CYS A 150 -3.06 -1.63 -4.24
N THR A 151 -3.54 -2.37 -3.24
CA THR A 151 -3.93 -3.77 -3.35
C THR A 151 -5.45 -3.87 -3.28
N PHE A 152 -6.02 -4.72 -4.13
CA PHE A 152 -7.45 -4.97 -4.18
C PHE A 152 -7.79 -6.29 -3.51
N LEU A 153 -8.79 -6.25 -2.62
CA LEU A 153 -9.29 -7.38 -1.86
C LEU A 153 -10.76 -7.58 -2.15
N LYS A 154 -11.20 -8.84 -2.29
CA LYS A 154 -12.62 -9.20 -2.27
C LYS A 154 -12.98 -9.67 -0.87
N THR A 155 -13.87 -8.95 -0.17
CA THR A 155 -14.33 -9.36 1.15
C THR A 155 -15.20 -10.62 1.06
N ILE A 156 -15.43 -11.25 2.21
CA ILE A 156 -16.31 -12.43 2.32
C ILE A 156 -17.74 -12.08 1.88
N ASP A 157 -18.17 -10.83 2.13
CA ASP A 157 -19.47 -10.31 1.69
C ASP A 157 -19.53 -9.95 0.19
N GLY A 158 -18.42 -10.12 -0.53
CA GLY A 158 -18.33 -9.90 -1.97
C GLY A 158 -17.94 -8.49 -2.42
N ASN A 159 -17.69 -7.56 -1.48
CA ASN A 159 -17.28 -6.19 -1.81
C ASN A 159 -15.82 -6.14 -2.27
N ILE A 160 -15.51 -5.24 -3.21
CA ILE A 160 -14.13 -4.95 -3.62
C ILE A 160 -13.62 -3.77 -2.80
N VAL A 161 -12.51 -3.97 -2.08
CA VAL A 161 -11.87 -2.97 -1.25
C VAL A 161 -10.48 -2.68 -1.81
N SER A 162 -10.21 -1.41 -2.10
CA SER A 162 -8.88 -0.93 -2.46
C SER A 162 -8.16 -0.40 -1.22
N ILE A 163 -6.99 -0.95 -0.91
CA ILE A 163 -6.18 -0.52 0.23
C ILE A 163 -4.82 0.00 -0.26
N PRO A 164 -4.39 1.20 0.15
CA PRO A 164 -3.04 1.70 -0.16
C PRO A 164 -1.97 0.73 0.34
N ASN A 165 -0.96 0.44 -0.49
CA ASN A 165 0.08 -0.53 -0.18
C ASN A 165 0.86 -0.17 1.11
N SER A 166 1.10 1.13 1.35
CA SER A 166 1.79 1.58 2.56
C SER A 166 1.00 1.30 3.82
N LYS A 167 -0.34 1.39 3.74
CA LYS A 167 -1.22 1.05 4.86
C LYS A 167 -1.14 -0.43 5.21
N ILE A 168 -1.09 -1.30 4.21
CA ILE A 168 -0.96 -2.77 4.39
C ILE A 168 0.34 -3.10 5.12
N LEU A 169 1.47 -2.52 4.69
CA LEU A 169 2.76 -2.77 5.34
C LEU A 169 2.90 -2.14 6.72
N SER A 170 2.13 -1.09 7.01
CA SER A 170 2.13 -0.45 8.33
C SER A 170 1.31 -1.21 9.39
N GLU A 171 0.49 -2.17 8.95
CA GLU A 171 -0.39 -2.97 9.82
C GLU A 171 0.09 -4.43 9.92
N ASN A 172 -0.43 -5.16 10.91
CA ASN A 172 -0.17 -6.59 11.02
C ASN A 172 -0.91 -7.36 9.91
N ILE A 173 -0.16 -8.16 9.16
CA ILE A 173 -0.70 -8.98 8.06
C ILE A 173 -0.89 -10.40 8.57
N ILE A 174 -2.15 -10.82 8.76
CA ILE A 174 -2.47 -12.21 9.11
C ILE A 174 -2.84 -12.93 7.82
N ASN A 175 -1.96 -13.79 7.31
CA ASN A 175 -2.25 -14.62 6.14
C ASN A 175 -2.94 -15.92 6.57
N LEU A 176 -4.24 -16.02 6.26
CA LEU A 176 -5.08 -17.16 6.62
C LEU A 176 -4.86 -18.35 5.67
N SER A 177 -4.35 -18.13 4.46
CA SER A 177 -4.12 -19.17 3.46
C SER A 177 -2.77 -19.87 3.61
N LYS A 178 -1.79 -19.25 4.28
CA LYS A 178 -0.45 -19.81 4.42
C LYS A 178 -0.40 -20.97 5.41
N SER A 179 -1.18 -20.88 6.50
CA SER A 179 -1.41 -22.00 7.41
C SER A 179 -2.48 -22.92 6.83
N HIS A 180 -2.09 -24.12 6.38
CA HIS A 180 -3.03 -25.13 5.86
C HIS A 180 -3.90 -25.76 6.98
N GLU A 181 -3.64 -25.38 8.23
CA GLU A 181 -4.37 -25.84 9.40
C GLU A 181 -4.80 -24.63 10.23
N TYR A 182 -6.09 -24.53 10.53
CA TYR A 182 -6.68 -23.46 11.33
C TYR A 182 -7.27 -24.04 12.60
N ARG A 183 -6.84 -23.53 13.75
CA ARG A 183 -7.44 -23.89 15.05
C ARG A 183 -8.67 -23.03 15.30
N ASN A 184 -9.77 -23.69 15.60
CA ASN A 184 -11.01 -23.04 15.99
C ASN A 184 -11.51 -23.55 17.36
N LYS A 185 -12.51 -22.87 17.92
CA LYS A 185 -13.13 -23.23 19.19
C LYS A 185 -14.66 -23.21 19.10
N ILE A 186 -15.29 -24.08 19.88
CA ILE A 186 -16.73 -24.02 20.17
C ILE A 186 -16.86 -23.97 21.69
N THR A 187 -17.65 -23.03 22.18
CA THR A 187 -17.95 -22.87 23.60
C THR A 187 -19.40 -23.25 23.86
N LEU A 188 -19.63 -23.96 24.96
CA LEU A 188 -20.97 -24.41 25.34
C LEU A 188 -21.15 -24.28 26.84
N GLY A 189 -22.31 -23.76 27.23
CA GLY A 189 -22.73 -23.64 28.62
C GLY A 189 -23.80 -24.67 28.94
N LEU A 190 -23.54 -25.51 29.93
CA LEU A 190 -24.49 -26.51 30.39
C LEU A 190 -25.04 -26.16 31.78
N SER A 191 -26.27 -26.57 32.06
CA SER A 191 -26.97 -26.35 33.34
C SER A 191 -26.24 -27.01 34.51
N ARG A 192 -26.33 -26.38 35.68
CA ARG A 192 -25.78 -26.89 36.95
C ARG A 192 -26.38 -28.22 37.42
N MET A 193 -27.45 -28.69 36.80
CA MET A 193 -27.97 -30.05 37.06
C MET A 193 -26.96 -31.16 36.71
N ILE A 194 -25.83 -30.82 36.09
CA ILE A 194 -24.67 -31.69 35.86
C ILE A 194 -23.88 -31.85 37.16
N ILE A 195 -23.75 -33.09 37.63
CA ILE A 195 -23.00 -33.45 38.84
C ILE A 195 -21.52 -33.55 38.50
N GLU A 196 -20.60 -33.49 39.47
CA GLU A 196 -19.15 -33.63 39.24
C GLU A 196 -18.78 -34.89 38.41
N ASN A 197 -19.50 -36.00 38.60
CA ASN A 197 -19.31 -37.25 37.83
C ASN A 197 -19.68 -37.11 36.33
N ASP A 198 -20.56 -36.17 36.00
CA ASP A 198 -21.00 -35.93 34.62
C ASP A 198 -19.97 -35.08 33.85
N ILE A 199 -19.09 -34.32 34.53
CA ILE A 199 -18.12 -33.42 33.89
C ILE A 199 -17.17 -34.19 32.97
N TYR A 200 -16.56 -35.27 33.49
CA TYR A 200 -15.66 -36.12 32.71
C TYR A 200 -16.39 -36.83 31.56
N THR A 201 -17.64 -37.20 31.79
CA THR A 201 -18.47 -37.89 30.80
C THR A 201 -18.84 -36.95 29.65
N VAL A 202 -19.23 -35.72 29.98
CA VAL A 202 -19.48 -34.65 28.99
C VAL A 202 -18.22 -34.34 28.20
N GLN A 203 -17.07 -34.15 28.85
CA GLN A 203 -15.80 -33.94 28.13
C GLN A 203 -15.50 -35.06 27.14
N LYS A 204 -15.71 -36.33 27.55
CA LYS A 204 -15.55 -37.49 26.67
C LYS A 204 -16.51 -37.46 25.49
N ILE A 205 -17.80 -37.21 25.72
CA ILE A 205 -18.81 -37.09 24.64
C ILE A 205 -18.41 -36.00 23.65
N LEU A 206 -17.94 -34.86 24.14
CA LEU A 206 -17.49 -33.74 23.30
C LEU A 206 -16.28 -34.12 22.45
N LEU A 207 -15.26 -34.74 23.06
CA LEU A 207 -14.08 -35.22 22.37
C LEU A 207 -14.45 -36.25 21.28
N ASP A 208 -15.29 -37.23 21.61
CA ASP A 208 -15.71 -38.29 20.70
C ASP A 208 -16.52 -37.71 19.53
N THR A 209 -17.45 -36.78 19.80
CA THR A 209 -18.29 -36.16 18.77
C THR A 209 -17.47 -35.39 17.74
N VAL A 210 -16.50 -34.61 18.22
CA VAL A 210 -15.66 -33.77 17.38
C VAL A 210 -14.62 -34.62 16.62
N SER A 211 -13.97 -35.57 17.29
CA SER A 211 -12.97 -36.46 16.67
C SER A 211 -13.56 -37.40 15.60
N MET A 212 -14.81 -37.82 15.74
CA MET A 212 -15.51 -38.65 14.73
C MET A 212 -15.96 -37.86 13.49
N SER A 213 -15.85 -36.53 13.48
CA SER A 213 -16.27 -35.74 12.33
C SER A 213 -15.25 -35.82 11.18
N ASN A 214 -15.74 -36.13 9.97
CA ASN A 214 -14.90 -36.18 8.77
C ASN A 214 -14.39 -34.80 8.30
N THR A 215 -14.91 -33.72 8.88
CA THR A 215 -14.58 -32.32 8.55
C THR A 215 -13.37 -31.79 9.31
N ILE A 216 -12.85 -32.54 10.29
CA ILE A 216 -11.72 -32.15 11.14
C ILE A 216 -10.47 -32.93 10.74
N ILE A 217 -9.30 -32.33 10.97
CA ILE A 217 -8.02 -32.96 10.70
C ILE A 217 -7.84 -34.15 11.65
N LYS A 218 -7.88 -35.38 11.12
CA LYS A 218 -7.86 -36.64 11.90
C LYS A 218 -6.62 -36.80 12.79
N ASN A 219 -5.49 -36.21 12.43
CA ASN A 219 -4.24 -36.30 13.18
C ASN A 219 -3.99 -35.07 14.08
N SER A 220 -4.99 -34.22 14.27
CA SER A 220 -4.85 -33.00 15.09
C SER A 220 -5.28 -33.20 16.54
N THR A 221 -4.73 -32.39 17.44
CA THR A 221 -5.04 -32.44 18.87
C THR A 221 -6.39 -31.77 19.15
N VAL A 222 -7.44 -32.59 19.28
CA VAL A 222 -8.73 -32.16 19.84
C VAL A 222 -8.62 -32.19 21.36
N HIS A 223 -8.93 -31.07 22.03
CA HIS A 223 -8.94 -31.02 23.49
C HIS A 223 -10.10 -30.18 24.00
N THR A 224 -10.65 -30.60 25.14
CA THR A 224 -11.74 -29.95 25.85
C THR A 224 -11.22 -29.35 27.13
N VAL A 225 -11.60 -28.11 27.41
CA VAL A 225 -11.25 -27.39 28.64
C VAL A 225 -12.54 -27.00 29.34
N LEU A 226 -12.59 -27.19 30.65
CA LEU A 226 -13.59 -26.57 31.51
C LEU A 226 -13.11 -25.15 31.79
N ASN A 227 -13.76 -24.16 31.16
CA ASN A 227 -13.32 -22.76 31.23
C ASN A 227 -13.73 -22.12 32.56
N GLU A 228 -14.99 -22.30 32.93
CA GLU A 228 -15.60 -21.56 34.02
C GLU A 228 -16.80 -22.31 34.59
N ILE A 229 -16.97 -22.21 35.90
CA ILE A 229 -18.14 -22.71 36.62
C ILE A 229 -18.83 -21.48 37.23
N THR A 230 -19.96 -21.06 36.66
CA THR A 230 -20.76 -19.90 37.11
C THR A 230 -21.95 -20.35 37.94
N HIS A 231 -22.70 -19.42 38.56
CA HIS A 231 -23.89 -19.74 39.36
C HIS A 231 -24.90 -20.68 38.66
N ASN A 232 -25.10 -20.53 37.36
CA ASN A 232 -26.11 -21.27 36.61
C ASN A 232 -25.56 -22.21 35.54
N SER A 233 -24.28 -22.07 35.16
CA SER A 233 -23.69 -22.83 34.04
C SER A 233 -22.30 -23.37 34.32
N ILE A 234 -22.00 -24.52 33.71
CA ILE A 234 -20.65 -25.06 33.55
C ILE A 234 -20.26 -24.88 32.08
N ASN A 235 -19.22 -24.09 31.85
CA ASN A 235 -18.80 -23.67 30.52
C ASN A 235 -17.63 -24.53 30.03
N PHE A 236 -17.81 -25.22 28.92
CA PHE A 236 -16.77 -25.98 28.25
C PHE A 236 -16.33 -25.30 26.95
N THR A 237 -15.05 -25.39 26.63
CA THR A 237 -14.51 -25.00 25.33
C THR A 237 -13.84 -26.20 24.68
N ILE A 238 -14.18 -26.45 23.43
CA ILE A 238 -13.59 -27.50 22.62
C ILE A 238 -12.73 -26.83 21.56
N PHE A 239 -11.46 -27.21 21.47
CA PHE A 239 -10.55 -26.76 20.43
C PHE A 239 -10.32 -27.87 19.42
N PHE A 240 -10.33 -27.52 18.14
CA PHE A 240 -10.13 -28.44 17.03
C PHE A 240 -9.47 -27.74 15.85
N TRP A 241 -8.85 -28.52 14.96
CA TRP A 241 -8.18 -28.00 13.77
C TRP A 241 -8.94 -28.37 12.48
N MET A 242 -9.00 -27.45 11.53
CA MET A 242 -9.66 -27.60 10.24
C MET A 242 -8.72 -27.17 9.11
N ASN A 243 -8.90 -27.71 7.90
CA ASN A 243 -8.03 -27.42 6.76
C ASN A 243 -8.32 -26.10 6.05
N ASP A 244 -9.51 -25.51 6.25
CA ASP A 244 -9.93 -24.38 5.42
C ASP A 244 -10.81 -23.37 6.18
N PHE A 245 -10.35 -22.12 6.24
CA PHE A 245 -11.05 -21.02 6.90
C PHE A 245 -12.37 -20.69 6.19
N ILE A 246 -12.46 -20.91 4.88
CA ILE A 246 -13.64 -20.54 4.08
C ILE A 246 -14.90 -21.28 4.58
N TYR A 247 -14.75 -22.56 4.91
CA TYR A 247 -15.84 -23.41 5.39
C TYR A 247 -16.02 -23.35 6.91
N LYS A 248 -15.33 -22.44 7.63
CA LYS A 248 -15.42 -22.30 9.11
C LYS A 248 -16.87 -22.31 9.59
N LYS A 249 -17.73 -21.49 8.98
CA LYS A 249 -19.14 -21.33 9.40
C LYS A 249 -19.93 -22.62 9.23
N GLU A 250 -19.78 -23.31 8.10
CA GLU A 250 -20.49 -24.55 7.78
C GLU A 250 -20.02 -25.70 8.69
N ILE A 251 -18.69 -25.86 8.85
CA ILE A 251 -18.11 -26.88 9.72
C ILE A 251 -18.57 -26.67 11.17
N CYS A 252 -18.51 -25.43 11.68
CA CYS A 252 -18.99 -25.13 13.03
C CYS A 252 -20.48 -25.41 13.19
N SER A 253 -21.32 -25.01 12.24
CA SER A 253 -22.76 -25.26 12.31
C SER A 253 -23.06 -26.76 12.40
N ASN A 254 -22.42 -27.57 11.55
CA ASN A 254 -22.56 -29.03 11.57
C ASN A 254 -22.09 -29.66 12.90
N LEU A 255 -20.97 -29.18 13.45
CA LEU A 255 -20.46 -29.65 14.74
C LEU A 255 -21.39 -29.26 15.90
N ILE A 256 -21.92 -28.03 15.90
CA ILE A 256 -22.87 -27.56 16.91
C ILE A 256 -24.12 -28.44 16.91
N HIS A 257 -24.67 -28.78 15.75
CA HIS A 257 -25.82 -29.68 15.65
C HIS A 257 -25.52 -31.06 16.24
N ARG A 258 -24.38 -31.67 15.89
CA ARG A 258 -23.98 -32.98 16.42
C ARG A 258 -23.73 -32.97 17.93
N ILE A 259 -23.07 -31.92 18.42
CA ILE A 259 -22.81 -31.73 19.85
C ILE A 259 -24.15 -31.63 20.59
N LYS A 260 -25.08 -30.84 20.07
CA LYS A 260 -26.41 -30.69 20.66
C LYS A 260 -27.14 -32.04 20.74
N GLU A 261 -27.22 -32.78 19.64
CA GLU A 261 -27.89 -34.07 19.60
C GLU A 261 -27.30 -35.09 20.59
N ASN A 262 -25.97 -35.17 20.68
CA ASN A 262 -25.29 -36.16 21.54
C ASN A 262 -25.43 -35.80 23.02
N ILE A 263 -25.38 -34.51 23.37
CA ILE A 263 -25.60 -34.07 24.74
C ILE A 263 -27.07 -34.25 25.14
N GLU A 264 -28.03 -33.92 24.27
CA GLU A 264 -29.47 -34.09 24.56
C GLU A 264 -29.85 -35.57 24.75
N LYS A 265 -29.22 -36.50 24.02
CA LYS A 265 -29.38 -37.96 24.23
C LYS A 265 -28.86 -38.41 25.60
N TYR A 266 -27.76 -37.82 26.07
CA TYR A 266 -27.17 -38.16 27.36
C TYR A 266 -27.96 -37.54 28.53
N LYS A 267 -28.26 -36.23 28.43
CA LYS A 267 -29.01 -35.49 29.45
C LYS A 267 -29.92 -34.45 28.80
N PRO A 268 -31.23 -34.70 28.72
CA PRO A 268 -32.16 -33.81 28.03
C PRO A 268 -32.24 -32.44 28.74
N SER A 269 -32.43 -31.39 27.95
CA SER A 269 -32.64 -30.01 28.43
C SER A 269 -31.52 -29.42 29.30
N CYS A 270 -30.28 -29.92 29.17
CA CYS A 270 -29.14 -29.42 29.94
C CYS A 270 -28.33 -28.33 29.23
N ILE A 271 -28.52 -28.10 27.93
CA ILE A 271 -27.80 -27.08 27.17
C ILE A 271 -28.46 -25.73 27.36
N LEU A 272 -27.72 -24.74 27.86
CA LEU A 272 -28.20 -23.36 28.01
C LEU A 272 -27.89 -22.54 26.74
N TRP A 273 -26.68 -22.69 26.21
CA TRP A 273 -26.23 -21.99 25.01
C TRP A 273 -25.02 -22.69 24.38
N ILE A 274 -24.82 -22.48 23.07
CA ILE A 274 -23.63 -22.89 22.31
C ILE A 274 -23.22 -21.72 21.42
N ASN A 275 -21.93 -21.40 21.40
CA ASN A 275 -21.37 -20.30 20.62
C ASN A 275 -20.07 -20.70 19.91
N ASN A 276 -19.79 -20.04 18.79
CA ASN A 276 -18.60 -20.22 17.96
C ASN A 276 -18.06 -18.83 17.53
N ASP A 277 -17.35 -18.17 18.45
CA ASP A 277 -16.68 -16.88 18.18
C ASP A 277 -15.85 -16.87 16.87
#